data_AF-A0A449IKJ6-F1
#
_entry.id   AF-A0A449IKJ6-F1
#
_cell.length_a   1.000
_cell.length_b   1.000
_cell.length_c   1.000
_cell.angle_alpha   90.00
_cell.angle_beta   90.00
_cell.angle_gamma   90.00
#
_symmetry.space_group_name_H-M   'P 1'
#
loop_
_entity.id
_entity.type
_entity.pdbx_description
1 polymer ?
#
loop_
_entity_poly.entity_id
_entity_poly.type
_entity_poly.pdbx_seq_one_letter_code
_entity_poly.pdbx_strand_id
1 'polypeptide(L)'
;MGYDIGQNKINSLRENFTYKSTGGALRAYIDGGPRALFNGNTAHNIPLTTKFNGVTLTAAALEVATAPASAAGGTAELEVSAGAIPTGASGNFSTAFTVMFDSTPPTP
;
A
#
# COMPACT_ATOMS: atom_id res chain seq x y z
N MET A 1 12.18 5.61 1.42
CA MET A 1 12.02 5.82 -0.03
C MET A 1 13.09 6.81 -0.49
N GLY A 2 13.71 6.58 -1.65
CA GLY A 2 14.77 7.46 -2.18
C GLY A 2 14.23 8.52 -3.12
N TYR A 3 14.84 9.71 -3.15
CA TYR A 3 14.49 10.78 -4.09
C TYR A 3 15.41 10.75 -5.32
N ASP A 4 14.83 10.70 -6.52
CA ASP A 4 15.51 10.83 -7.80
C ASP A 4 15.45 12.29 -8.27
N ILE A 5 16.61 12.96 -8.22
CA ILE A 5 16.78 14.36 -8.60
C ILE A 5 16.60 14.56 -10.11
N GLY A 6 17.02 13.59 -10.93
CA GLY A 6 16.93 13.69 -12.39
C GLY A 6 15.50 13.64 -12.89
N GLN A 7 14.63 12.92 -12.17
CA GLN A 7 13.21 12.79 -12.53
C GLN A 7 12.27 13.65 -11.68
N ASN A 8 12.77 14.31 -10.64
CA ASN A 8 11.95 14.99 -9.63
C ASN A 8 10.85 14.07 -9.06
N LYS A 9 11.23 12.85 -8.65
CA LYS A 9 10.32 11.80 -8.17
C LYS A 9 10.86 11.08 -6.93
N ILE A 10 9.96 10.55 -6.13
CA ILE A 10 10.31 9.62 -5.04
C ILE A 10 10.12 8.20 -5.56
N ASN A 11 11.15 7.37 -5.46
CA ASN A 11 11.12 5.97 -5.88
C ASN A 11 10.12 5.18 -5.02
N SER A 12 9.36 4.29 -5.66
CA SER A 12 8.48 3.36 -4.96
C SER A 12 9.28 2.50 -3.97
N LEU A 13 8.67 2.21 -2.82
CA LEU A 13 9.08 1.10 -1.96
C LEU A 13 8.37 -0.15 -2.45
N ARG A 14 9.10 -1.26 -2.61
CA ARG A 14 8.57 -2.55 -3.03
C ARG A 14 9.13 -3.62 -2.12
N GLU A 15 8.28 -4.50 -1.64
CA GLU A 15 8.67 -5.64 -0.81
C GLU A 15 7.80 -6.85 -1.15
N ASN A 16 8.38 -8.05 -1.17
CA ASN A 16 7.64 -9.27 -1.44
C ASN A 16 7.25 -9.97 -0.13
N PHE A 17 5.97 -10.31 0.00
CA PHE A 17 5.43 -11.05 1.14
C PHE A 17 4.91 -12.41 0.71
N THR A 18 5.17 -13.43 1.51
CA THR A 18 4.48 -14.72 1.39
C THR A 18 3.13 -14.63 2.06
N TYR A 19 2.07 -15.10 1.39
CA TYR A 19 0.71 -15.15 1.93
C TYR A 19 0.17 -16.58 1.90
N LYS A 20 -0.66 -16.90 2.89
CA LYS A 20 -1.47 -18.12 2.94
C LYS A 20 -2.66 -17.90 3.88
N SER A 21 -3.83 -18.41 3.52
CA SER A 21 -5.01 -18.39 4.36
C SER A 21 -5.80 -19.68 4.23
N THR A 22 -6.26 -20.22 5.36
CA THR A 22 -7.24 -21.32 5.40
C THR A 22 -8.67 -20.82 5.59
N GLY A 23 -8.83 -19.51 5.81
CA GLY A 23 -10.12 -18.88 6.10
C GLY A 23 -10.88 -18.40 4.87
N GLY A 24 -10.44 -18.70 3.66
CA GLY A 24 -11.05 -18.23 2.40
C GLY A 24 -10.20 -17.20 1.66
N ALA A 25 -10.85 -16.29 0.93
CA ALA A 25 -10.17 -15.25 0.17
C ALA A 25 -9.42 -14.28 1.11
N LEU A 26 -8.22 -13.87 0.71
CA LEU A 26 -7.44 -12.87 1.43
C LEU A 26 -7.91 -11.48 1.05
N ARG A 27 -8.24 -10.67 2.06
CA ARG A 27 -8.59 -9.26 1.89
C ARG A 27 -7.59 -8.37 2.59
N ALA A 28 -7.37 -7.18 2.05
CA ALA A 28 -6.50 -6.18 2.66
C ALA A 28 -7.07 -4.76 2.57
N TYR A 29 -6.68 -3.91 3.52
CA TYR A 29 -7.00 -2.48 3.55
C TYR A 29 -5.97 -1.70 4.36
N ILE A 30 -5.99 -0.37 4.24
CA ILE A 30 -5.19 0.54 5.06
C ILE A 30 -6.06 1.06 6.19
N ASP A 31 -5.63 0.91 7.43
CA ASP A 31 -6.35 1.45 8.59
C ASP A 31 -6.43 2.99 8.52
N GLY A 32 -7.64 3.52 8.59
CA GLY A 32 -7.94 4.93 8.35
C GLY A 32 -7.71 5.41 6.90
N GLY A 33 -7.47 4.52 5.94
CA GLY A 33 -7.34 4.82 4.52
C GLY A 33 -5.97 5.31 4.04
N PRO A 34 -5.83 5.66 2.74
CA PRO A 34 -4.58 6.11 2.15
C PRO A 34 -3.93 7.27 2.92
N ARG A 35 -2.60 7.33 2.89
CA ARG A 35 -1.81 8.38 3.55
C ARG A 35 -1.06 9.24 2.55
N ALA A 36 -0.53 10.35 3.06
CA ALA A 36 0.45 11.16 2.37
C ALA A 36 1.75 11.21 3.18
N LEU A 37 2.86 11.44 2.49
CA LEU A 37 4.10 11.91 3.09
C LEU A 37 3.90 13.36 3.55
N PHE A 38 4.29 13.64 4.80
CA PHE A 38 4.08 14.94 5.44
C PHE A 38 5.38 15.46 6.06
N ASN A 39 5.62 16.76 5.94
CA ASN A 39 6.79 17.45 6.48
C ASN A 39 6.42 18.57 7.47
N GLY A 40 5.18 18.62 7.96
CA GLY A 40 4.67 19.72 8.79
C GLY A 40 3.83 20.76 8.04
N ASN A 41 3.83 20.77 6.70
CA ASN A 41 3.02 21.66 5.88
C ASN A 41 2.04 20.88 4.97
N THR A 42 0.74 21.07 5.16
CA THR A 42 -0.30 20.35 4.41
C THR A 42 -0.33 20.70 2.93
N ALA A 43 0.12 21.91 2.55
CA ALA A 43 0.27 22.30 1.15
C ALA A 43 1.37 21.51 0.43
N HIS A 44 2.27 20.85 1.19
CA HIS A 44 3.37 20.04 0.66
C HIS A 44 3.07 18.53 0.73
N ASN A 45 1.86 18.11 1.09
CA ASN A 45 1.50 16.69 1.16
C ASN A 45 1.75 15.99 -0.19
N ILE A 46 2.46 14.87 -0.14
CA ILE A 46 2.68 14.00 -1.31
C ILE A 46 1.85 12.73 -1.10
N PRO A 47 0.77 12.52 -1.87
CA PRO A 47 -0.11 11.38 -1.66
C PRO A 47 0.62 10.06 -1.93
N LEU A 48 0.32 9.03 -1.15
CA LEU A 48 0.82 7.68 -1.38
C LEU A 48 -0.27 6.78 -1.97
N THR A 49 0.12 5.96 -2.93
CA THR A 49 -0.67 4.81 -3.40
C THR A 49 -0.02 3.55 -2.88
N THR A 50 -0.78 2.74 -2.13
CA THR A 50 -0.32 1.43 -1.68
C THR A 50 -1.06 0.35 -2.43
N LYS A 51 -0.33 -0.61 -2.99
CA LYS A 51 -0.87 -1.79 -3.67
C LYS A 51 -0.36 -3.05 -3.02
N PHE A 52 -1.23 -4.05 -2.89
CA PHE A 52 -0.82 -5.40 -2.54
C PHE A 52 -1.32 -6.37 -3.61
N ASN A 53 -0.43 -7.21 -4.14
CA ASN A 53 -0.73 -8.11 -5.25
C ASN A 53 -1.39 -7.38 -6.46
N GLY A 54 -0.92 -6.16 -6.74
CA GLY A 54 -1.46 -5.30 -7.80
C GLY A 54 -2.77 -4.55 -7.47
N VAL A 55 -3.43 -4.87 -6.34
CA VAL A 55 -4.69 -4.24 -5.93
C VAL A 55 -4.42 -2.98 -5.11
N THR A 56 -4.95 -1.83 -5.55
CA THR A 56 -4.85 -0.56 -4.80
C THR A 56 -5.70 -0.61 -3.54
N LEU A 57 -5.05 -0.49 -2.39
CA LEU A 57 -5.70 -0.55 -1.09
C LEU A 57 -6.40 0.77 -0.74
N THR A 58 -7.50 0.66 -0.01
CA THR A 58 -8.30 1.79 0.47
C THR A 58 -8.59 1.62 1.97
N ALA A 59 -9.49 2.42 2.55
CA ALA A 59 -10.00 2.18 3.89
C ALA A 59 -10.93 0.95 3.98
N ALA A 60 -11.48 0.49 2.86
CA ALA A 60 -12.35 -0.67 2.80
C ALA A 60 -11.55 -1.94 2.45
N ALA A 61 -11.91 -3.07 3.06
CA ALA A 61 -11.32 -4.37 2.79
C ALA A 61 -11.59 -4.81 1.34
N LEU A 62 -10.53 -4.98 0.55
CA LEU A 62 -10.59 -5.42 -0.84
C LEU A 62 -10.01 -6.82 -0.96
N GLU A 63 -10.59 -7.66 -1.82
CA GLU A 63 -9.99 -8.96 -2.14
C GLU A 63 -8.66 -8.75 -2.87
N VAL A 64 -7.60 -9.34 -2.32
CA VAL A 64 -6.23 -9.26 -2.86
C VAL A 64 -5.68 -10.62 -3.28
N ALA A 65 -6.30 -11.72 -2.84
CA ALA A 65 -6.11 -13.03 -3.42
C ALA A 65 -7.39 -13.86 -3.26
N THR A 66 -7.75 -14.62 -4.30
CA THR A 66 -8.93 -15.49 -4.31
C THR A 66 -8.79 -16.60 -3.26
N ALA A 67 -9.90 -17.24 -2.87
CA ALA A 67 -9.84 -18.36 -1.91
C ALA A 67 -8.93 -19.53 -2.38
N PRO A 68 -8.98 -20.00 -3.65
CA PRO A 68 -8.06 -21.04 -4.12
C PRO A 68 -6.58 -20.62 -4.07
N ALA A 69 -6.27 -19.39 -4.50
CA ALA A 69 -4.90 -18.87 -4.46
C ALA A 69 -4.39 -18.73 -3.01
N SER A 70 -5.25 -18.23 -2.12
CA SER A 70 -4.93 -18.05 -0.71
C SER A 70 -4.69 -19.39 0.00
N ALA A 71 -5.44 -20.44 -0.35
CA ALA A 71 -5.27 -21.78 0.19
C ALA A 71 -3.97 -22.45 -0.29
N ALA A 72 -3.65 -22.31 -1.58
CA ALA A 72 -2.39 -22.78 -2.15
C ALA A 72 -1.18 -22.07 -1.50
N GLY A 73 -1.36 -20.79 -1.17
CA GLY A 73 -0.31 -19.90 -0.72
C GLY A 73 0.53 -19.40 -1.90
N GLY A 74 1.14 -18.25 -1.73
CA GLY A 74 1.93 -17.62 -2.78
C GLY A 74 2.77 -16.46 -2.28
N THR A 75 3.37 -15.75 -3.23
CA THR A 75 4.12 -14.52 -2.98
C THR A 75 3.42 -13.36 -3.68
N ALA A 76 3.32 -12.23 -3.01
CA ALA A 76 2.74 -11.00 -3.55
C ALA A 76 3.63 -9.80 -3.21
N GLU A 77 3.71 -8.85 -4.14
CA GLU A 77 4.39 -7.58 -3.91
C GLU A 77 3.47 -6.62 -3.14
N LEU A 78 4.02 -5.98 -2.11
CA LEU A 78 3.52 -4.72 -1.56
C LEU A 78 4.31 -3.57 -2.21
N GLU A 79 3.62 -2.71 -2.94
CA GLU A 79 4.19 -1.50 -3.52
C GLU A 79 3.61 -0.27 -2.80
N VAL A 80 4.47 0.66 -2.40
CA VAL A 80 4.10 2.00 -1.94
C VAL A 80 4.74 3.01 -2.88
N SER A 81 3.93 3.74 -3.65
CA SER A 81 4.39 4.75 -4.59
C SER A 81 3.93 6.14 -4.18
N ALA A 82 4.79 7.13 -4.39
CA ALA A 82 4.49 8.53 -4.13
C ALA A 82 3.92 9.20 -5.39
N GLY A 83 2.97 10.12 -5.20
CA GLY A 83 2.47 11.00 -6.24
C GLY A 83 3.43 12.13 -6.59
N ALA A 84 2.90 13.13 -7.31
CA ALA A 84 3.66 14.31 -7.67
C ALA A 84 4.10 15.10 -6.43
N ILE A 85 5.35 15.60 -6.45
CA ILE A 85 5.89 16.47 -5.41
C ILE A 85 5.36 17.89 -5.65
N PRO A 86 4.65 18.52 -4.71
CA PRO A 86 4.17 19.89 -4.87
C PRO A 86 5.31 20.88 -5.09
N THR A 87 5.06 21.94 -5.86
CA THR A 87 6.05 22.99 -6.11
C THR A 87 6.52 23.62 -4.79
N GLY A 88 7.84 23.75 -4.61
CA GLY A 88 8.44 24.32 -3.40
C GLY A 88 8.48 23.38 -2.20
N ALA A 89 7.94 22.16 -2.31
CA ALA A 89 8.07 21.14 -1.29
C ALA A 89 9.53 20.71 -1.13
N SER A 90 10.03 20.78 0.10
CA SER A 90 11.41 20.41 0.45
C SER A 90 11.49 19.98 1.91
N GLY A 91 12.63 19.38 2.27
CA GLY A 91 12.89 18.86 3.61
C GLY A 91 12.50 17.40 3.79
N ASN A 92 12.41 16.98 5.05
CA ASN A 92 12.18 15.59 5.40
C ASN A 92 10.69 15.31 5.50
N PHE A 93 10.23 14.30 4.76
CA PHE A 93 8.85 13.83 4.82
C PHE A 93 8.78 12.50 5.54
N SER A 94 7.73 12.32 6.34
CA SER A 94 7.47 11.08 7.06
C SER A 94 5.98 10.75 7.04
N THR A 95 5.67 9.47 7.20
CA THR A 95 4.31 8.98 7.40
C THR A 95 4.39 7.58 7.99
N ALA A 96 3.29 7.15 8.61
CA ALA A 96 3.12 5.79 9.10
C ALA A 96 1.69 5.36 8.83
N PHE A 97 1.52 4.10 8.41
CA PHE A 97 0.22 3.48 8.25
C PHE A 97 0.32 1.98 8.45
N THR A 98 -0.82 1.38 8.75
CA THR A 98 -0.94 -0.05 8.95
C THR A 98 -1.77 -0.63 7.82
N VAL A 99 -1.25 -1.67 7.17
CA VAL A 99 -2.03 -2.53 6.28
C VAL A 99 -2.58 -3.68 7.11
N MET A 100 -3.90 -3.85 7.08
CA MET A 100 -4.59 -4.95 7.75
C MET A 100 -4.94 -6.02 6.73
N PHE A 101 -4.76 -7.28 7.13
CA PHE A 101 -5.13 -8.46 6.35
C PHE A 101 -6.20 -9.24 7.11
N ASP A 102 -7.24 -9.68 6.40
CA ASP A 102 -8.33 -10.48 6.94
C ASP A 102 -8.68 -11.61 5.96
N SER A 103 -9.29 -12.67 6.47
CA SER A 103 -9.82 -13.79 5.70
C SER A 103 -11.33 -13.88 5.88
N THR A 104 -12.08 -13.82 4.78
CA THR A 104 -13.54 -14.05 4.85
C THR A 104 -13.84 -15.52 4.57
N PRO A 105 -14.58 -16.23 5.46
CA PRO A 105 -15.01 -17.59 5.24
C PRO A 105 -15.71 -17.73 3.88
N PRO A 106 -15.50 -18.84 3.15
CA PRO A 106 -16.27 -19.10 1.94
C PRO A 106 -17.77 -19.13 2.28
N THR A 107 -18.58 -18.41 1.51
CA THR A 107 -20.05 -18.49 1.62
C THR A 107 -20.49 -19.91 1.24
N PRO A 108 -21.32 -20.59 2.06
CA PRO A 108 -21.76 -21.96 1.81
C PRO A 108 -22.62 -22.11 0.54
#